data_AF-N1ZLG7-F1
#
_entry.id   AF-N1ZLG7-F1
#
_cell.length_a   1.000
_cell.length_b   1.000
_cell.length_c   1.000
_cell.angle_alpha   90.00
_cell.angle_beta   90.00
_cell.angle_gamma   90.00
#
_symmetry.space_group_name_H-M   'P 1'
#
loop_
_entity.id
_entity.type
_entity.pdbx_description
1 polymer ?
#
loop_
_entity_poly.entity_id
_entity_poly.type
_entity_poly.pdbx_seq_one_letter_code
_entity_poly.pdbx_strand_id
1 'polypeptide(L)'
;MKKPTKIVISFLFILLFVSMISTAIYMSFAEKTQQQTQTADKKTEQTPKTETQKTTQNTQQTPENTEQLSENIEQTPEDMTEETPQIDWTQFSTTDFYDGAFPKIGVCAVTAAIGENILSAFEHNIPEHETMLYYDTIENNIQNLLSGEYDIILSPFLSDDLLSLQQQYYTELELIPIANEAIVFLVSNKNSLQNLYLEDIQNIYSGSITNWENFTREEENIVAYQKPENSLIQYLFYSFVLSKDRIMTPPHQIKQNENRELEKVTSYYDGGEYAIGYDTYYYAYNILFDYNIKMLAIDGIYPTKRNIKRGIYPIMTNYYAIVRTNSSTNSPERNLVQYLISPTGQQLIEQSGYIPLN
;
A
#
# COMPACT_ATOMS: atom_id res chain seq x y z
N MET A 1 -13.05 37.69 -38.41
CA MET A 1 -12.29 37.19 -37.24
C MET A 1 -13.24 36.37 -36.36
N LYS A 2 -13.20 35.04 -36.48
CA LYS A 2 -13.94 34.12 -35.60
C LYS A 2 -12.94 33.58 -34.57
N LYS A 3 -13.23 33.74 -33.27
CA LYS A 3 -12.49 33.08 -32.20
C LYS A 3 -12.81 31.57 -32.23
N PRO A 4 -11.84 30.66 -32.03
CA PRO A 4 -12.16 29.25 -31.88
C PRO A 4 -12.62 28.98 -30.45
N THR A 5 -13.75 28.30 -30.33
CA THR A 5 -14.26 27.70 -29.10
C THR A 5 -13.29 26.61 -28.67
N LYS A 6 -12.58 26.80 -27.54
CA LYS A 6 -11.77 25.74 -26.95
C LYS A 6 -12.69 24.70 -26.30
N ILE A 7 -12.47 23.45 -26.70
CA ILE A 7 -13.09 22.25 -26.16
C ILE A 7 -12.52 22.03 -24.76
N VAL A 8 -13.36 22.15 -23.73
CA VAL A 8 -13.07 21.70 -22.37
C VAL A 8 -13.50 20.23 -22.29
N ILE A 9 -12.65 19.35 -22.80
CA ILE A 9 -12.75 17.89 -22.61
C ILE A 9 -11.32 17.38 -22.46
N SER A 10 -10.78 17.32 -21.24
CA SER A 10 -9.70 16.38 -20.90
C SER A 10 -9.25 16.47 -19.43
N PHE A 11 -10.09 16.02 -18.48
CA PHE A 11 -9.57 15.62 -17.16
C PHE A 11 -10.48 14.54 -16.55
N LEU A 12 -11.80 14.70 -16.70
CA LEU A 12 -12.78 13.66 -16.34
C LEU A 12 -12.59 12.37 -17.15
N PHE A 13 -12.13 12.46 -18.41
CA PHE A 13 -11.89 11.30 -19.25
C PHE A 13 -10.67 10.47 -18.83
N ILE A 14 -9.63 11.08 -18.26
CA ILE A 14 -8.40 10.37 -17.84
C ILE A 14 -8.65 9.61 -16.53
N LEU A 15 -9.33 10.24 -15.57
CA LEU A 15 -9.78 9.57 -14.33
C LEU A 15 -10.77 8.43 -14.61
N LEU A 16 -11.70 8.62 -15.57
CA LEU A 16 -12.60 7.56 -16.01
C LEU A 16 -11.84 6.44 -16.75
N PHE A 17 -10.77 6.74 -17.51
CA PHE A 17 -9.99 5.71 -18.20
C PHE A 17 -9.14 4.86 -17.23
N VAL A 18 -8.49 5.49 -16.24
CA VAL A 18 -7.72 4.78 -15.20
C VAL A 18 -8.66 3.93 -14.33
N SER A 19 -9.84 4.44 -13.96
CA SER A 19 -10.88 3.67 -13.26
C SER A 19 -11.44 2.53 -14.12
N MET A 20 -11.69 2.73 -15.41
CA MET A 20 -12.16 1.68 -16.32
C MET A 20 -11.13 0.58 -16.55
N ILE A 21 -9.84 0.90 -16.66
CA ILE A 21 -8.77 -0.09 -16.79
C ILE A 21 -8.65 -0.90 -15.50
N SER A 22 -8.68 -0.24 -14.33
CA SER A 22 -8.69 -0.93 -13.03
C SER A 22 -9.92 -1.84 -12.86
N THR A 23 -11.09 -1.41 -13.35
CA THR A 23 -12.33 -2.19 -13.29
C THR A 23 -12.32 -3.36 -14.27
N ALA A 24 -11.75 -3.19 -15.47
CA ALA A 24 -11.64 -4.25 -16.47
C ALA A 24 -10.66 -5.35 -16.05
N ILE A 25 -9.53 -4.97 -15.44
CA ILE A 25 -8.58 -5.90 -14.83
C ILE A 25 -9.28 -6.66 -13.70
N TYR A 26 -9.98 -5.96 -12.80
CA TYR A 26 -10.73 -6.56 -11.69
C TYR A 26 -11.82 -7.54 -12.16
N MET A 27 -12.59 -7.18 -13.20
CA MET A 27 -13.62 -8.05 -13.78
C MET A 27 -13.03 -9.31 -14.41
N SER A 28 -11.86 -9.21 -15.05
CA SER A 28 -11.14 -10.37 -15.59
C SER A 28 -10.64 -11.32 -14.48
N PHE A 29 -10.23 -10.77 -13.33
CA PHE A 29 -9.89 -11.55 -12.14
C PHE A 29 -11.12 -12.25 -11.52
N ALA A 30 -12.26 -11.57 -11.45
CA ALA A 30 -13.50 -12.13 -10.92
C ALA A 30 -14.04 -13.29 -11.78
N GLU A 31 -13.98 -13.18 -13.12
CA GLU A 31 -14.40 -14.25 -14.03
C GLU A 31 -13.51 -15.50 -13.91
N LYS A 32 -12.18 -15.34 -13.80
CA LYS A 32 -11.27 -16.47 -13.60
C LYS A 32 -11.49 -17.19 -12.26
N THR A 33 -11.79 -16.41 -11.22
CA THR A 33 -12.05 -16.95 -9.87
C THR A 33 -13.39 -17.70 -9.82
N GLN A 34 -14.44 -17.19 -10.50
CA GLN A 34 -15.72 -17.89 -10.63
C GLN A 34 -15.62 -19.19 -11.42
N GLN A 35 -14.79 -19.23 -12.48
CA GLN A 35 -14.56 -20.47 -13.22
C GLN A 35 -13.83 -21.53 -12.37
N GLN A 36 -12.90 -21.13 -11.50
CA GLN A 36 -12.23 -22.05 -10.58
C GLN A 36 -13.16 -22.58 -9.48
N THR A 37 -14.02 -21.74 -8.90
CA THR A 37 -15.00 -22.16 -7.87
C THR A 37 -16.10 -23.06 -8.43
N GLN A 38 -16.63 -22.77 -9.64
CA GLN A 38 -17.62 -23.65 -10.29
C GLN A 38 -17.08 -25.05 -10.63
N THR A 39 -15.75 -25.19 -10.77
CA THR A 39 -15.11 -26.48 -11.01
C THR A 39 -14.91 -27.27 -9.71
N ALA A 40 -14.79 -26.57 -8.58
CA ALA A 40 -14.66 -27.16 -7.24
C ALA A 40 -16.02 -27.59 -6.65
N ASP A 41 -17.08 -26.81 -6.86
CA ASP A 41 -18.42 -27.06 -6.27
C ASP A 41 -19.22 -28.19 -6.92
N LYS A 42 -18.72 -28.82 -8.00
CA LYS A 42 -19.35 -30.02 -8.59
C LYS A 42 -19.03 -31.32 -7.85
N LYS A 43 -18.22 -31.27 -6.79
CA LYS A 43 -18.03 -32.40 -5.88
C LYS A 43 -18.42 -31.96 -4.48
N THR A 44 -19.39 -32.69 -3.91
CA THR A 44 -19.81 -32.71 -2.50
C THR A 44 -21.05 -31.86 -2.17
N GLU A 45 -22.25 -32.44 -2.31
CA GLU A 45 -23.38 -32.08 -1.45
C GLU A 45 -24.37 -33.25 -1.29
N GLN A 46 -24.48 -33.77 -0.05
CA GLN A 46 -25.65 -34.46 0.48
C GLN A 46 -25.95 -33.88 1.87
N THR A 47 -27.18 -33.40 2.00
CA THR A 47 -27.91 -32.75 3.13
C THR A 47 -28.21 -33.76 4.29
N PRO A 48 -28.96 -33.47 5.40
CA PRO A 48 -29.57 -32.22 5.90
C PRO A 48 -29.61 -31.94 7.44
N LYS A 49 -29.89 -30.66 7.78
CA LYS A 49 -30.80 -30.06 8.82
C LYS A 49 -30.77 -30.51 10.29
N THR A 50 -30.89 -29.55 11.23
CA THR A 50 -32.08 -29.33 12.11
C THR A 50 -31.97 -28.00 12.91
N GLU A 51 -33.14 -27.37 13.11
CA GLU A 51 -33.47 -26.11 13.80
C GLU A 51 -33.20 -26.09 15.32
N THR A 52 -33.20 -24.91 15.96
CA THR A 52 -34.23 -24.49 16.97
C THR A 52 -34.03 -23.02 17.41
N GLN A 53 -35.14 -22.29 17.48
CA GLN A 53 -35.32 -20.90 17.96
C GLN A 53 -35.32 -20.78 19.50
N LYS A 54 -35.01 -19.59 20.05
CA LYS A 54 -35.84 -18.93 21.08
C LYS A 54 -35.44 -17.45 21.36
N THR A 55 -36.51 -16.69 21.60
CA THR A 55 -36.72 -15.24 21.78
C THR A 55 -36.33 -14.74 23.18
N THR A 56 -36.12 -13.43 23.40
CA THR A 56 -37.00 -12.46 24.12
C THR A 56 -36.34 -11.06 24.28
N GLN A 57 -37.19 -10.02 24.36
CA GLN A 57 -36.99 -8.57 24.21
C GLN A 57 -36.64 -7.80 25.50
N ASN A 58 -36.10 -6.57 25.37
CA ASN A 58 -36.70 -5.24 25.73
C ASN A 58 -35.76 -4.19 26.41
N THR A 59 -35.58 -3.06 25.70
CA THR A 59 -35.93 -1.65 26.06
C THR A 59 -35.13 -0.80 27.07
N GLN A 60 -34.48 0.27 26.52
CA GLN A 60 -34.36 1.71 26.89
C GLN A 60 -34.14 2.09 28.39
N GLN A 61 -33.36 3.12 28.78
CA GLN A 61 -33.40 4.54 28.37
C GLN A 61 -32.31 5.34 29.14
N THR A 62 -31.71 6.36 28.52
CA THR A 62 -30.82 7.39 29.11
C THR A 62 -31.62 8.49 29.85
N PRO A 63 -30.98 9.39 30.64
CA PRO A 63 -30.90 10.80 30.18
C PRO A 63 -29.67 11.65 30.65
N GLU A 64 -29.24 12.54 29.73
CA GLU A 64 -28.94 14.00 29.78
C GLU A 64 -28.00 14.77 30.77
N ASN A 65 -27.38 15.80 30.16
CA ASN A 65 -26.80 17.11 30.60
C ASN A 65 -25.32 17.14 31.08
N THR A 66 -24.44 18.06 30.62
CA THR A 66 -24.62 19.53 30.49
C THR A 66 -23.68 20.20 29.45
N GLU A 67 -24.11 21.38 29.02
CA GLU A 67 -23.61 22.40 28.07
C GLU A 67 -22.18 23.00 28.19
N GLN A 68 -21.81 23.66 27.08
CA GLN A 68 -21.01 24.90 26.91
C GLN A 68 -19.48 24.84 26.72
N LEU A 69 -19.02 25.10 25.49
CA LEU A 69 -18.37 26.37 25.10
C LEU A 69 -18.16 26.47 23.58
N SER A 70 -18.64 27.58 23.05
CA SER A 70 -18.62 28.06 21.67
C SER A 70 -17.32 28.75 21.30
N GLU A 71 -16.86 28.61 20.04
CA GLU A 71 -16.49 29.75 19.20
C GLU A 71 -16.34 29.34 17.72
N ASN A 72 -17.01 30.12 16.85
CA ASN A 72 -17.10 29.95 15.40
C ASN A 72 -15.81 30.35 14.69
N ILE A 73 -15.40 29.56 13.70
CA ILE A 73 -14.75 30.09 12.48
C ILE A 73 -15.47 29.46 11.29
N GLU A 74 -16.46 30.19 10.78
CA GLU A 74 -17.16 29.89 9.55
C GLU A 74 -16.33 30.47 8.40
N GLN A 75 -15.60 29.63 7.67
CA GLN A 75 -15.00 29.98 6.39
C GLN A 75 -15.75 29.25 5.28
N THR A 76 -16.48 30.01 4.48
CA THR A 76 -17.11 29.58 3.23
C THR A 76 -16.06 29.07 2.24
N PRO A 77 -16.34 27.97 1.51
CA PRO A 77 -15.44 27.46 0.47
C PRO A 77 -15.64 28.26 -0.82
N GLU A 78 -14.87 29.33 -1.02
CA GLU A 78 -14.67 29.93 -2.34
C GLU A 78 -13.39 29.36 -2.97
N ASP A 79 -13.61 28.53 -3.99
CA ASP A 79 -12.77 28.32 -5.18
C ASP A 79 -11.26 28.14 -4.98
N MET A 80 -10.85 26.90 -4.70
CA MET A 80 -9.47 26.45 -4.94
C MET A 80 -9.48 25.35 -6.00
N THR A 81 -9.48 25.77 -7.27
CA THR A 81 -8.96 24.96 -8.37
C THR A 81 -7.51 25.39 -8.63
N GLU A 82 -6.61 25.13 -7.68
CA GLU A 82 -5.18 25.18 -7.99
C GLU A 82 -4.82 23.94 -8.81
N GLU A 83 -4.69 24.11 -10.13
CA GLU A 83 -4.03 23.13 -10.98
C GLU A 83 -2.59 22.97 -10.49
N THR A 84 -2.30 21.86 -9.80
CA THR A 84 -0.92 21.49 -9.42
C THR A 84 -0.06 21.50 -10.69
N PRO A 85 1.05 22.27 -10.75
CA PRO A 85 1.85 22.36 -11.97
C PRO A 85 2.39 20.98 -12.35
N GLN A 86 2.18 20.58 -13.60
CA GLN A 86 2.68 19.31 -14.14
C GLN A 86 4.21 19.29 -14.09
N ILE A 87 4.79 18.26 -13.47
CA ILE A 87 6.24 18.07 -13.37
C ILE A 87 6.80 17.74 -14.76
N ASP A 88 7.82 18.48 -15.20
CA ASP A 88 8.63 18.12 -16.36
C ASP A 88 9.67 17.07 -15.95
N TRP A 89 9.42 15.79 -16.24
CA TRP A 89 10.28 14.70 -15.80
C TRP A 89 11.64 14.67 -16.51
N THR A 90 11.78 15.30 -17.68
CA THR A 90 13.03 15.29 -18.47
C THR A 90 14.17 16.01 -17.75
N GLN A 91 13.85 16.89 -16.79
CA GLN A 91 14.84 17.55 -15.94
C GLN A 91 15.63 16.58 -15.05
N PHE A 92 15.11 15.37 -14.81
CA PHE A 92 15.78 14.32 -14.04
C PHE A 92 16.61 13.37 -14.93
N SER A 93 16.61 13.58 -16.25
CA SER A 93 17.45 12.80 -17.17
C SER A 93 18.94 13.13 -16.99
N THR A 94 19.79 12.16 -17.30
CA THR A 94 21.25 12.35 -17.35
C THR A 94 21.87 11.34 -18.31
N THR A 95 22.92 11.76 -19.02
CA THR A 95 23.69 10.89 -19.90
C THR A 95 24.72 10.03 -19.15
N ASP A 96 24.94 10.26 -17.86
CA ASP A 96 26.00 9.59 -17.09
C ASP A 96 25.80 8.06 -16.97
N PHE A 97 24.57 7.58 -17.15
CA PHE A 97 24.20 6.18 -16.95
C PHE A 97 23.82 5.43 -18.24
N TYR A 98 23.36 6.13 -19.28
CA TYR A 98 22.78 5.49 -20.47
C TYR A 98 23.38 5.98 -21.77
N ASP A 99 24.43 5.29 -22.19
CA ASP A 99 25.00 5.37 -23.55
C ASP A 99 24.56 4.19 -24.45
N GLY A 100 23.63 3.35 -23.98
CA GLY A 100 23.21 2.09 -24.63
C GLY A 100 21.71 1.78 -24.49
N ALA A 101 21.33 0.50 -24.57
CA ALA A 101 19.94 0.05 -24.46
C ALA A 101 19.35 0.34 -23.06
N PHE A 102 18.06 0.68 -23.02
CA PHE A 102 17.31 0.88 -21.78
C PHE A 102 16.79 -0.47 -21.24
N PRO A 103 16.84 -0.73 -19.91
CA PRO A 103 16.39 -2.02 -19.37
C PRO A 103 14.87 -2.17 -19.44
N LYS A 104 14.40 -3.41 -19.60
CA LYS A 104 13.00 -3.77 -19.38
C LYS A 104 12.70 -3.82 -17.88
N ILE A 105 11.73 -3.01 -17.46
CA ILE A 105 11.37 -2.80 -16.05
C ILE A 105 10.04 -3.48 -15.74
N GLY A 106 10.03 -4.42 -14.80
CA GLY A 106 8.81 -4.92 -14.16
C GLY A 106 8.42 -4.06 -12.96
N VAL A 107 7.15 -3.68 -12.84
CA VAL A 107 6.60 -2.93 -11.70
C VAL A 107 5.32 -3.57 -11.19
N CYS A 108 5.01 -3.30 -9.92
CA CYS A 108 3.71 -3.62 -9.34
C CYS A 108 2.97 -2.31 -9.00
N ALA A 109 1.72 -2.41 -8.55
CA ALA A 109 0.87 -1.23 -8.32
C ALA A 109 1.51 -0.15 -7.43
N VAL A 110 2.30 -0.55 -6.42
CA VAL A 110 2.95 0.39 -5.48
C VAL A 110 4.27 0.98 -6.00
N THR A 111 4.85 0.45 -7.08
CA THR A 111 6.11 0.94 -7.68
C THR A 111 5.93 1.46 -9.10
N ALA A 112 4.71 1.39 -9.63
CA ALA A 112 4.33 1.86 -10.96
C ALA A 112 4.73 3.33 -11.19
N ALA A 113 4.43 4.22 -10.25
CA ALA A 113 4.74 5.64 -10.36
C ALA A 113 6.26 5.89 -10.54
N ILE A 114 7.11 5.14 -9.83
CA ILE A 114 8.57 5.22 -10.00
C ILE A 114 8.95 4.83 -11.44
N GLY A 115 8.43 3.70 -11.93
CA GLY A 115 8.70 3.22 -13.28
C GLY A 115 8.24 4.18 -14.38
N GLU A 116 7.01 4.70 -14.28
CA GLU A 116 6.45 5.67 -15.22
C GLU A 116 7.27 6.97 -15.29
N ASN A 117 7.70 7.47 -14.13
CA ASN A 117 8.47 8.70 -14.04
C ASN A 117 9.91 8.52 -14.54
N ILE A 118 10.51 7.34 -14.33
CA ILE A 118 11.78 6.96 -14.96
C ILE A 118 11.64 6.97 -16.49
N LEU A 119 10.61 6.30 -17.03
CA LEU A 119 10.39 6.28 -18.48
C LEU A 119 10.19 7.70 -19.04
N SER A 120 9.44 8.54 -18.32
CA SER A 120 9.22 9.95 -18.70
C SER A 120 10.52 10.77 -18.65
N ALA A 121 11.39 10.52 -17.67
CA ALA A 121 12.69 11.18 -17.60
C ALA A 121 13.61 10.78 -18.76
N PHE A 122 13.60 9.50 -19.14
CA PHE A 122 14.50 8.94 -20.16
C PHE A 122 13.82 8.72 -21.51
N GLU A 123 12.76 9.48 -21.84
CA GLU A 123 11.95 9.24 -23.04
C GLU A 123 12.80 9.17 -24.34
N HIS A 124 13.89 9.94 -24.40
CA HIS A 124 14.81 10.00 -25.55
C HIS A 124 15.71 8.76 -25.68
N ASN A 125 15.89 7.99 -24.61
CA ASN A 125 16.69 6.76 -24.58
C ASN A 125 15.85 5.50 -24.89
N ILE A 126 14.52 5.62 -24.90
CA ILE A 126 13.62 4.51 -25.14
C ILE A 126 13.50 4.28 -26.66
N PRO A 127 13.79 3.07 -27.17
CA PRO A 127 13.59 2.75 -28.58
C PRO A 127 12.13 2.97 -29.01
N GLU A 128 11.95 3.59 -30.18
CA GLU A 128 10.60 3.74 -30.75
C GLU A 128 9.92 2.36 -30.88
N HIS A 129 8.66 2.28 -30.47
CA HIS A 129 7.82 1.09 -30.55
C HIS A 129 8.21 -0.10 -29.64
N GLU A 130 9.11 0.10 -28.67
CA GLU A 130 9.41 -0.92 -27.65
C GLU A 130 8.74 -0.62 -26.32
N THR A 131 8.13 -1.64 -25.70
CA THR A 131 7.60 -1.56 -24.34
C THR A 131 8.73 -1.79 -23.35
N MET A 132 9.05 -0.79 -22.54
CA MET A 132 10.09 -0.89 -21.50
C MET A 132 9.55 -1.01 -20.08
N LEU A 133 8.24 -0.81 -19.88
CA LEU A 133 7.59 -0.90 -18.58
C LEU A 133 6.46 -1.93 -18.60
N TYR A 134 6.54 -2.89 -17.69
CA TYR A 134 5.62 -4.02 -17.60
C TYR A 134 4.97 -4.04 -16.23
N TYR A 135 3.64 -4.13 -16.20
CA TYR A 135 2.85 -4.13 -14.97
C TYR A 135 2.42 -5.56 -14.67
N ASP A 136 2.83 -6.07 -13.52
CA ASP A 136 2.47 -7.43 -13.11
C ASP A 136 2.43 -7.60 -11.58
N THR A 137 2.00 -8.77 -11.14
CA THR A 137 2.11 -9.20 -9.75
C THR A 137 3.57 -9.34 -9.35
N ILE A 138 3.86 -9.25 -8.04
CA ILE A 138 5.22 -9.39 -7.52
C ILE A 138 5.80 -10.76 -7.88
N GLU A 139 4.99 -11.83 -7.76
CA GLU A 139 5.38 -13.19 -8.13
C GLU A 139 5.76 -13.30 -9.62
N ASN A 140 4.93 -12.81 -10.52
CA ASN A 140 5.23 -12.84 -11.96
C ASN A 140 6.43 -11.97 -12.32
N ASN A 141 6.57 -10.79 -11.69
CA ASN A 141 7.76 -9.94 -11.86
C ASN A 141 9.04 -10.68 -11.46
N ILE A 142 9.03 -11.41 -10.35
CA ILE A 142 10.16 -12.26 -9.92
C ILE A 142 10.45 -13.34 -10.95
N GLN A 143 9.42 -14.07 -11.41
CA GLN A 143 9.59 -15.14 -12.40
C GLN A 143 10.15 -14.61 -13.72
N ASN A 144 9.63 -13.49 -14.22
CA ASN A 144 10.11 -12.85 -15.45
C ASN A 144 11.53 -12.27 -15.31
N LEU A 145 11.90 -11.78 -14.13
CA LEU A 145 13.28 -11.39 -13.85
C LEU A 145 14.21 -12.60 -13.84
N LEU A 146 13.82 -13.70 -13.21
CA LEU A 146 14.64 -14.91 -13.12
C LEU A 146 14.77 -15.66 -14.45
N SER A 147 13.74 -15.60 -15.31
CA SER A 147 13.76 -16.19 -16.66
C SER A 147 14.54 -15.35 -17.68
N GLY A 148 14.81 -14.08 -17.38
CA GLY A 148 15.50 -13.14 -18.27
C GLY A 148 14.58 -12.34 -19.19
N GLU A 149 13.26 -12.41 -19.01
CA GLU A 149 12.30 -11.61 -19.77
C GLU A 149 12.34 -10.13 -19.36
N TYR A 150 12.55 -9.86 -18.07
CA TYR A 150 12.79 -8.52 -17.52
C TYR A 150 14.25 -8.38 -17.07
N ASP A 151 14.79 -7.17 -17.14
CA ASP A 151 16.18 -6.89 -16.72
C ASP A 151 16.25 -6.47 -15.25
N ILE A 152 15.21 -5.78 -14.78
CA ILE A 152 15.07 -5.23 -13.44
C ILE A 152 13.61 -5.21 -13.05
N ILE A 153 13.33 -5.39 -11.76
CA ILE A 153 11.99 -5.11 -11.21
C ILE A 153 12.08 -4.09 -10.08
N LEU A 154 11.09 -3.19 -10.02
CA LEU A 154 10.91 -2.31 -8.88
C LEU A 154 9.82 -2.90 -7.99
N SER A 155 10.17 -3.22 -6.75
CA SER A 155 9.27 -3.96 -5.87
C SER A 155 9.37 -3.45 -4.42
N PRO A 156 8.30 -3.54 -3.61
CA PRO A 156 8.44 -3.53 -2.16
C PRO A 156 9.29 -4.73 -1.69
N PHE A 157 9.57 -4.79 -0.39
CA PHE A 157 10.21 -5.94 0.24
C PHE A 157 9.57 -7.28 -0.16
N LEU A 158 10.42 -8.28 -0.42
CA LEU A 158 10.00 -9.63 -0.78
C LEU A 158 10.02 -10.52 0.47
N SER A 159 8.93 -11.26 0.71
CA SER A 159 8.89 -12.27 1.76
C SER A 159 9.78 -13.46 1.44
N ASP A 160 10.12 -14.27 2.46
CA ASP A 160 10.88 -15.51 2.28
C ASP A 160 10.21 -16.46 1.27
N ASP A 161 8.88 -16.55 1.30
CA ASP A 161 8.11 -17.36 0.34
C ASP A 161 8.32 -16.89 -1.11
N LEU A 162 8.33 -15.57 -1.34
CA LEU A 162 8.58 -15.00 -2.67
C LEU A 162 10.05 -15.17 -3.09
N LEU A 163 11.00 -14.99 -2.16
CA LEU A 163 12.41 -15.22 -2.42
C LEU A 163 12.70 -16.70 -2.74
N SER A 164 11.93 -17.63 -2.19
CA SER A 164 12.10 -19.08 -2.44
C SER A 164 11.89 -19.46 -3.92
N LEU A 165 11.19 -18.63 -4.71
CA LEU A 165 11.00 -18.85 -6.14
C LEU A 165 12.32 -18.96 -6.91
N GLN A 166 13.39 -18.29 -6.43
CA GLN A 166 14.71 -18.35 -7.07
C GLN A 166 15.34 -19.75 -7.01
N GLN A 167 14.91 -20.62 -6.09
CA GLN A 167 15.42 -22.00 -5.98
C GLN A 167 15.11 -22.86 -7.21
N GLN A 168 14.17 -22.44 -8.05
CA GLN A 168 13.83 -23.10 -9.31
C GLN A 168 14.74 -22.68 -10.48
N TYR A 169 15.63 -21.71 -10.26
CA TYR A 169 16.47 -21.09 -11.27
C TYR A 169 17.95 -21.20 -10.89
N TYR A 170 18.84 -21.02 -11.87
CA TYR A 170 20.29 -21.03 -11.66
C TYR A 170 20.86 -19.67 -11.22
N THR A 171 19.99 -18.69 -10.96
CA THR A 171 20.34 -17.30 -10.69
C THR A 171 19.62 -16.83 -9.43
N GLU A 172 20.32 -16.06 -8.61
CA GLU A 172 19.77 -15.45 -7.40
C GLU A 172 19.43 -13.97 -7.64
N LEU A 173 18.64 -13.41 -6.74
CA LEU A 173 18.24 -12.00 -6.76
C LEU A 173 19.12 -11.16 -5.83
N GLU A 174 19.46 -9.96 -6.29
CA GLU A 174 20.04 -8.92 -5.46
C GLU A 174 19.01 -7.80 -5.26
N LEU A 175 18.70 -7.49 -4.02
CA LEU A 175 17.73 -6.47 -3.63
C LEU A 175 18.47 -5.21 -3.19
N ILE A 176 18.27 -4.11 -3.92
CA ILE A 176 19.00 -2.86 -3.70
C ILE A 176 17.99 -1.78 -3.30
N PRO A 177 18.05 -1.25 -2.05
CA PRO A 177 17.13 -0.20 -1.62
C PRO A 177 17.22 1.02 -2.54
N ILE A 178 16.06 1.58 -2.91
CA ILE A 178 15.95 2.80 -3.72
C ILE A 178 15.12 3.89 -3.03
N ALA A 179 14.17 3.50 -2.16
CA ALA A 179 13.37 4.42 -1.36
C ALA A 179 13.08 3.84 0.03
N ASN A 180 12.91 4.71 1.01
CA ASN A 180 12.50 4.37 2.36
C ASN A 180 10.99 4.19 2.45
N GLU A 181 10.57 3.23 3.28
CA GLU A 181 9.17 2.93 3.59
C GLU A 181 9.06 2.53 5.06
N ALA A 182 7.84 2.51 5.62
CA ALA A 182 7.61 2.13 7.00
C ALA A 182 6.24 1.47 7.17
N ILE A 183 6.09 0.65 8.21
CA ILE A 183 4.78 0.16 8.64
C ILE A 183 4.29 1.08 9.74
N VAL A 184 3.12 1.68 9.54
CA VAL A 184 2.51 2.63 10.48
C VAL A 184 1.25 2.06 11.08
N PHE A 185 0.96 2.45 12.32
CA PHE A 185 -0.24 2.05 13.05
C PHE A 185 -1.24 3.19 13.09
N LEU A 186 -2.50 2.83 12.88
CA LEU A 186 -3.61 3.75 12.66
C LEU A 186 -4.67 3.52 13.74
N VAL A 187 -5.14 4.63 14.32
CA VAL A 187 -6.28 4.65 15.23
C VAL A 187 -7.24 5.77 14.85
N SER A 188 -8.45 5.75 15.39
CA SER A 188 -9.45 6.80 15.25
C SER A 188 -8.91 8.12 15.80
N ASN A 189 -9.25 9.26 15.18
CA ASN A 189 -8.91 10.57 15.75
C ASN A 189 -9.54 10.80 17.13
N LYS A 190 -10.62 10.09 17.45
CA LYS A 190 -11.27 10.13 18.77
C LYS A 190 -10.47 9.39 19.84
N ASN A 191 -9.68 8.39 19.45
CA ASN A 191 -8.84 7.66 20.38
C ASN A 191 -7.78 8.60 20.96
N SER A 192 -7.63 8.67 22.28
CA SER A 192 -6.71 9.62 22.92
C SER A 192 -5.22 9.27 22.73
N LEU A 193 -4.91 8.05 22.28
CA LEU A 193 -3.54 7.58 22.12
C LEU A 193 -2.74 8.38 21.10
N GLN A 194 -1.48 8.61 21.45
CA GLN A 194 -0.50 9.29 20.60
C GLN A 194 0.68 8.39 20.28
N ASN A 195 0.94 7.39 21.13
CA ASN A 195 2.10 6.53 21.07
C ASN A 195 1.76 5.13 21.59
N LEU A 196 2.40 4.12 21.02
CA LEU A 196 2.53 2.79 21.60
C LEU A 196 4.00 2.36 21.55
N TYR A 197 4.42 1.51 22.49
CA TYR A 197 5.69 0.82 22.33
C TYR A 197 5.53 -0.36 21.37
N LEU A 198 6.60 -0.72 20.65
CA LEU A 198 6.55 -1.87 19.73
C LEU A 198 6.13 -3.17 20.46
N GLU A 199 6.60 -3.34 21.69
CA GLU A 199 6.21 -4.47 22.54
C GLU A 199 4.70 -4.51 22.82
N ASP A 200 4.09 -3.35 23.08
CA ASP A 200 2.63 -3.26 23.30
C ASP A 200 1.87 -3.65 22.04
N ILE A 201 2.33 -3.21 20.87
CA ILE A 201 1.75 -3.59 19.58
C ILE A 201 1.83 -5.10 19.37
N GLN A 202 2.98 -5.72 19.64
CA GLN A 202 3.15 -7.17 19.55
C GLN A 202 2.23 -7.91 20.54
N ASN A 203 2.04 -7.36 21.73
CA ASN A 203 1.15 -7.93 22.74
C ASN A 203 -0.33 -7.79 22.34
N ILE A 204 -0.73 -6.67 21.72
CA ILE A 204 -2.07 -6.48 21.16
C ILE A 204 -2.33 -7.50 20.03
N TYR A 205 -1.42 -7.60 19.07
CA TYR A 205 -1.60 -8.46 17.90
C TYR A 205 -1.35 -9.95 18.17
N SER A 206 -0.76 -10.31 19.31
CA SER A 206 -0.73 -11.69 19.81
C SER A 206 -1.96 -12.06 20.65
N GLY A 207 -2.81 -11.08 20.98
CA GLY A 207 -3.96 -11.27 21.87
C GLY A 207 -3.61 -11.35 23.35
N SER A 208 -2.36 -11.08 23.73
CA SER A 208 -1.93 -11.00 25.13
C SER A 208 -2.50 -9.76 25.83
N ILE A 209 -2.75 -8.69 25.06
CA ILE A 209 -3.44 -7.47 25.48
C ILE A 209 -4.69 -7.33 24.63
N THR A 210 -5.86 -7.26 25.28
CA THR A 210 -7.16 -7.23 24.60
C THR A 210 -8.02 -6.03 24.99
N ASN A 211 -7.55 -5.17 25.90
CA ASN A 211 -8.31 -4.03 26.42
C ASN A 211 -7.46 -2.76 26.53
N TRP A 212 -8.08 -1.60 26.26
CA TRP A 212 -7.43 -0.28 26.28
C TRP A 212 -7.19 0.30 27.67
N GLU A 213 -7.70 -0.30 28.76
CA GLU A 213 -7.66 0.24 30.12
C GLU A 213 -6.25 0.69 30.54
N ASN A 214 -5.22 -0.09 30.21
CA ASN A 214 -3.82 0.22 30.55
C ASN A 214 -3.21 1.36 29.71
N PHE A 215 -3.88 1.80 28.64
CA PHE A 215 -3.39 2.80 27.69
C PHE A 215 -4.21 4.10 27.75
N THR A 216 -5.55 4.00 27.77
CA THR A 216 -6.47 5.16 27.73
C THR A 216 -7.26 5.36 29.01
N ARG A 217 -7.25 4.38 29.94
CA ARG A 217 -8.16 4.28 31.10
C ARG A 217 -9.63 4.05 30.74
N GLU A 218 -9.91 3.71 29.48
CA GLU A 218 -11.24 3.29 29.03
C GLU A 218 -11.31 1.77 29.09
N GLU A 219 -12.36 1.23 29.71
CA GLU A 219 -12.57 -0.21 29.86
C GLU A 219 -13.18 -0.81 28.59
N GLU A 220 -12.47 -0.68 27.48
CA GLU A 220 -12.97 -0.98 26.14
C GLU A 220 -12.09 -1.98 25.42
N ASN A 221 -12.72 -2.94 24.73
CA ASN A 221 -12.00 -4.00 24.04
C ASN A 221 -11.29 -3.47 22.79
N ILE A 222 -10.06 -3.94 22.57
CA ILE A 222 -9.27 -3.61 21.40
C ILE A 222 -9.78 -4.39 20.19
N VAL A 223 -10.10 -3.68 19.11
CA VAL A 223 -10.37 -4.30 17.80
C VAL A 223 -9.15 -4.14 16.91
N ALA A 224 -8.22 -5.11 16.97
CA ALA A 224 -7.00 -5.06 16.17
C ALA A 224 -7.21 -5.70 14.78
N TYR A 225 -7.50 -4.85 13.80
CA TYR A 225 -7.68 -5.27 12.41
C TYR A 225 -6.37 -5.78 11.82
N GLN A 226 -6.49 -6.87 11.07
CA GLN A 226 -5.43 -7.46 10.26
C GLN A 226 -5.82 -7.36 8.78
N LYS A 227 -4.84 -7.46 7.89
CA LYS A 227 -5.02 -7.47 6.44
C LYS A 227 -5.29 -8.91 5.96
N PRO A 228 -5.72 -9.13 4.70
CA PRO A 228 -5.86 -10.49 4.17
C PRO A 228 -4.53 -11.24 4.27
N GLU A 229 -4.58 -12.52 4.65
CA GLU A 229 -3.40 -13.32 5.02
C GLU A 229 -2.32 -13.33 3.93
N ASN A 230 -2.73 -13.33 2.67
CA ASN A 230 -1.88 -13.37 1.48
C ASN A 230 -1.57 -11.98 0.89
N SER A 231 -1.87 -10.89 1.60
CA SER A 231 -1.59 -9.53 1.14
C SER A 231 -0.16 -9.09 1.48
N LEU A 232 0.42 -8.22 0.65
CA LEU A 232 1.74 -7.62 0.87
C LEU A 232 1.87 -7.03 2.29
N ILE A 233 0.89 -6.23 2.71
CA ILE A 233 0.94 -5.52 3.99
C ILE A 233 0.93 -6.51 5.17
N GLN A 234 0.20 -7.63 5.05
CA GLN A 234 0.22 -8.68 6.06
C GLN A 234 1.61 -9.37 6.13
N TYR A 235 2.23 -9.65 4.98
CA TYR A 235 3.58 -10.21 4.96
C TYR A 235 4.62 -9.26 5.56
N LEU A 236 4.52 -7.96 5.28
CA LEU A 236 5.36 -6.95 5.91
C LEU A 236 5.16 -6.95 7.43
N PHE A 237 3.92 -7.04 7.90
CA PHE A 237 3.64 -7.16 9.33
C PHE A 237 4.30 -8.41 9.95
N TYR A 238 4.21 -9.57 9.29
CA TYR A 238 4.88 -10.79 9.75
C TYR A 238 6.40 -10.66 9.83
N SER A 239 6.99 -9.95 8.87
CA SER A 239 8.44 -9.82 8.73
C SER A 239 9.03 -8.80 9.71
N PHE A 240 8.32 -7.71 9.98
CA PHE A 240 8.86 -6.55 10.71
C PHE A 240 8.20 -6.27 12.06
N VAL A 241 7.03 -6.85 12.36
CA VAL A 241 6.28 -6.58 13.60
C VAL A 241 6.13 -7.83 14.46
N LEU A 242 5.39 -8.82 13.98
CA LEU A 242 5.07 -10.03 14.73
C LEU A 242 4.88 -11.21 13.80
N SER A 243 5.66 -12.27 14.01
CA SER A 243 5.66 -13.45 13.15
C SER A 243 4.30 -14.15 13.07
N LYS A 244 4.04 -14.79 11.92
CA LYS A 244 2.77 -15.45 11.60
C LYS A 244 2.33 -16.51 12.61
N ASP A 245 3.27 -17.20 13.25
CA ASP A 245 3.02 -18.22 14.27
C ASP A 245 2.57 -17.64 15.63
N ARG A 246 2.77 -16.34 15.85
CA ARG A 246 2.44 -15.64 17.11
C ARG A 246 1.22 -14.74 17.00
N ILE A 247 0.72 -14.48 15.80
CA ILE A 247 -0.41 -13.58 15.58
C ILE A 247 -1.72 -14.25 16.04
N MET A 248 -2.62 -13.47 16.66
CA MET A 248 -3.94 -13.97 17.01
C MET A 248 -4.82 -14.16 15.77
N THR A 249 -5.89 -14.95 15.91
CA THR A 249 -6.97 -14.99 14.90
C THR A 249 -7.54 -13.57 14.71
N PRO A 250 -7.73 -13.09 13.48
CA PRO A 250 -8.30 -11.76 13.24
C PRO A 250 -9.72 -11.65 13.84
N PRO A 251 -10.11 -10.46 14.34
CA PRO A 251 -11.41 -10.28 14.97
C PRO A 251 -12.55 -10.54 13.98
N HIS A 252 -13.53 -11.37 14.37
CA HIS A 252 -14.77 -11.58 13.63
C HIS A 252 -15.72 -10.39 13.83
N GLN A 253 -15.39 -9.21 13.32
CA GLN A 253 -16.37 -8.15 13.17
C GLN A 253 -16.69 -8.01 11.70
N ILE A 254 -17.87 -8.48 11.29
CA ILE A 254 -18.42 -8.18 9.97
C ILE A 254 -19.24 -6.89 10.12
N LYS A 255 -18.71 -5.75 9.67
CA LYS A 255 -19.52 -4.57 9.36
C LYS A 255 -20.05 -4.72 7.94
N GLN A 256 -21.36 -5.00 7.82
CA GLN A 256 -22.05 -4.90 6.54
C GLN A 256 -21.98 -3.45 6.06
N ASN A 257 -21.35 -3.20 4.92
CA ASN A 257 -21.62 -1.99 4.16
C ASN A 257 -22.97 -2.14 3.41
N GLU A 258 -23.58 -1.03 3.03
CA GLU A 258 -24.89 -0.98 2.34
C GLU A 258 -24.92 -1.76 1.01
N ASN A 259 -23.75 -2.19 0.52
CA ASN A 259 -23.57 -2.95 -0.71
C ASN A 259 -23.46 -4.47 -0.51
N ARG A 260 -23.62 -5.01 0.71
CA ARG A 260 -23.66 -6.46 0.99
C ARG A 260 -22.52 -7.28 0.38
N GLU A 261 -21.31 -6.72 0.28
CA GLU A 261 -20.11 -7.50 -0.01
C GLU A 261 -19.61 -8.14 1.29
N LEU A 262 -19.89 -9.42 1.47
CA LEU A 262 -19.53 -10.25 2.62
C LEU A 262 -18.01 -10.57 2.72
N GLU A 263 -17.15 -9.77 2.10
CA GLU A 263 -15.70 -10.05 1.94
C GLU A 263 -14.79 -8.89 2.38
N LYS A 264 -15.33 -7.78 2.92
CA LYS A 264 -14.60 -6.53 3.15
C LYS A 264 -14.62 -6.02 4.60
N VAL A 265 -14.32 -6.89 5.56
CA VAL A 265 -14.10 -6.45 6.96
C VAL A 265 -12.76 -6.91 7.54
N THR A 266 -11.83 -7.27 6.66
CA THR A 266 -10.43 -7.57 6.97
C THR A 266 -9.45 -6.69 6.17
N SER A 267 -9.87 -5.53 5.66
CA SER A 267 -8.96 -4.66 4.89
C SER A 267 -9.13 -3.16 5.09
N TYR A 268 -10.29 -2.71 5.57
CA TYR A 268 -10.54 -1.29 5.81
C TYR A 268 -10.75 -1.03 7.29
N TYR A 269 -9.78 -0.34 7.87
CA TYR A 269 -9.93 0.32 9.15
C TYR A 269 -10.97 1.42 9.00
N ASP A 270 -12.08 1.32 9.72
CA ASP A 270 -13.23 2.23 9.55
C ASP A 270 -13.25 3.38 10.57
N GLY A 271 -12.15 3.57 11.31
CA GLY A 271 -12.07 4.63 12.31
C GLY A 271 -12.90 4.38 13.57
N GLY A 272 -13.35 3.13 13.80
CA GLY A 272 -13.96 2.74 15.06
C GLY A 272 -13.11 3.19 16.26
N GLU A 273 -13.74 3.80 17.26
CA GLU A 273 -13.07 4.51 18.35
C GLU A 273 -12.00 3.69 19.08
N TYR A 274 -12.25 2.38 19.22
CA TYR A 274 -11.39 1.42 19.92
C TYR A 274 -10.65 0.45 19.00
N ALA A 275 -10.66 0.72 17.70
CA ALA A 275 -9.97 -0.13 16.75
C ALA A 275 -8.51 0.33 16.58
N ILE A 276 -7.63 -0.61 16.23
CA ILE A 276 -6.28 -0.34 15.71
C ILE A 276 -6.06 -1.10 14.41
N GLY A 277 -5.38 -0.48 13.45
CA GLY A 277 -4.97 -1.09 12.19
C GLY A 277 -3.54 -0.70 11.83
N TYR A 278 -3.05 -1.23 10.72
CA TYR A 278 -1.74 -0.86 10.17
C TYR A 278 -1.75 -0.83 8.65
N ASP A 279 -0.84 -0.05 8.10
CA ASP A 279 -0.58 0.02 6.66
C ASP A 279 0.88 0.42 6.40
N THR A 280 1.29 0.45 5.13
CA THR A 280 2.51 1.14 4.73
C THR A 280 2.34 2.66 4.85
N TYR A 281 3.43 3.40 5.09
CA TYR A 281 3.37 4.85 5.17
C TYR A 281 2.89 5.45 3.86
N TYR A 282 3.33 4.96 2.69
CA TYR A 282 2.85 5.45 1.40
C TYR A 282 1.32 5.37 1.27
N TYR A 283 0.71 4.23 1.59
CA TYR A 283 -0.76 4.10 1.53
C TYR A 283 -1.45 4.95 2.60
N ALA A 284 -0.98 4.90 3.85
CA ALA A 284 -1.57 5.69 4.92
C ALA A 284 -1.54 7.18 4.56
N TYR A 285 -0.38 7.74 4.20
CA TYR A 285 -0.23 9.16 3.89
C TYR A 285 -1.21 9.65 2.81
N ASN A 286 -1.49 8.83 1.80
CA ASN A 286 -2.39 9.17 0.70
C ASN A 286 -3.88 8.92 1.01
N ILE A 287 -4.20 8.11 2.03
CA ILE A 287 -5.59 7.70 2.37
C ILE A 287 -6.12 8.44 3.62
N LEU A 288 -5.23 8.94 4.49
CA LEU A 288 -5.58 9.50 5.82
C LEU A 288 -6.58 10.67 5.79
N PHE A 289 -6.69 11.41 4.68
CA PHE A 289 -7.61 12.56 4.59
C PHE A 289 -9.09 12.15 4.61
N ASP A 290 -9.41 10.93 4.18
CA ASP A 290 -10.80 10.55 3.92
C ASP A 290 -11.48 9.77 5.07
N TYR A 291 -10.73 9.36 6.11
CA TYR A 291 -11.21 8.36 7.09
C TYR A 291 -11.26 8.80 8.55
N ASN A 292 -10.93 10.06 8.90
CA ASN A 292 -10.90 10.55 10.30
C ASN A 292 -10.03 9.70 11.25
N ILE A 293 -8.82 9.39 10.80
CA ILE A 293 -7.85 8.54 11.49
C ILE A 293 -6.51 9.25 11.64
N LYS A 294 -5.67 8.77 12.56
CA LYS A 294 -4.30 9.26 12.78
C LYS A 294 -3.30 8.13 12.87
N MET A 295 -2.05 8.46 12.52
CA MET A 295 -0.89 7.61 12.75
C MET A 295 -0.37 7.77 14.18
N LEU A 296 -0.07 6.65 14.84
CA LEU A 296 0.59 6.63 16.14
C LEU A 296 2.11 6.79 16.00
N ALA A 297 2.72 7.43 17.00
CA ALA A 297 4.15 7.28 17.24
C ALA A 297 4.45 5.86 17.76
N ILE A 298 5.63 5.35 17.40
CA ILE A 298 6.15 4.09 17.95
C ILE A 298 7.42 4.40 18.71
N ASP A 299 7.51 3.92 19.95
CA ASP A 299 8.63 4.19 20.87
C ASP A 299 8.97 5.69 20.98
N GLY A 300 7.94 6.55 20.94
CA GLY A 300 8.02 8.01 21.01
C GLY A 300 8.35 8.70 19.68
N ILE A 301 8.47 7.98 18.57
CA ILE A 301 8.89 8.51 17.28
C ILE A 301 7.71 8.49 16.30
N TYR A 302 7.25 9.66 15.87
CA TYR A 302 6.21 9.79 14.85
C TYR A 302 6.72 9.38 13.45
N PRO A 303 5.87 8.75 12.61
CA PRO A 303 6.21 8.39 11.24
C PRO A 303 6.17 9.62 10.32
N THR A 304 7.08 10.56 10.53
CA THR A 304 7.24 11.71 9.62
C THR A 304 8.21 11.35 8.50
N LYS A 305 8.07 11.96 7.30
CA LYS A 305 9.05 11.80 6.21
C LYS A 305 10.48 12.01 6.71
N ARG A 306 10.70 13.00 7.60
CA ARG A 306 12.01 13.27 8.22
C ARG A 306 12.52 12.12 9.09
N ASN A 307 11.68 11.51 9.92
CA ASN A 307 12.10 10.44 10.83
C ASN A 307 12.38 9.14 10.07
N ILE A 308 11.52 8.82 9.08
CA ILE A 308 11.70 7.66 8.20
C ILE A 308 12.97 7.86 7.37
N LYS A 309 13.15 9.02 6.72
CA LYS A 309 14.36 9.34 5.96
C LYS A 309 15.65 9.26 6.78
N ARG A 310 15.60 9.61 8.07
CA ARG A 310 16.75 9.52 8.99
C ARG A 310 17.03 8.10 9.49
N GLY A 311 16.22 7.11 9.16
CA GLY A 311 16.41 5.74 9.65
C GLY A 311 16.07 5.57 11.14
N ILE A 312 15.30 6.49 11.74
CA ILE A 312 15.03 6.47 13.18
C ILE A 312 13.63 6.00 13.55
N TYR A 313 12.73 5.82 12.58
CA TYR A 313 11.42 5.24 12.89
C TYR A 313 11.58 3.72 13.15
N PRO A 314 10.93 3.13 14.17
CA PRO A 314 11.28 1.76 14.59
C PRO A 314 10.97 0.65 13.58
N ILE A 315 9.92 0.81 12.75
CA ILE A 315 9.41 -0.24 11.88
C ILE A 315 9.57 0.21 10.42
N MET A 316 10.79 0.06 9.92
CA MET A 316 11.18 0.50 8.57
C MET A 316 11.34 -0.66 7.60
N THR A 317 11.12 -0.35 6.32
CA THR A 317 11.39 -1.21 5.18
C THR A 317 11.81 -0.32 4.00
N ASN A 318 11.90 -0.90 2.81
CA ASN A 318 12.27 -0.16 1.61
C ASN A 318 11.46 -0.62 0.40
N TYR A 319 11.48 0.22 -0.63
CA TYR A 319 11.31 -0.22 -2.00
C TYR A 319 12.68 -0.51 -2.60
N TYR A 320 12.72 -1.50 -3.48
CA TYR A 320 13.93 -2.08 -4.02
C TYR A 320 13.92 -2.02 -5.54
N ALA A 321 15.08 -1.71 -6.10
CA ALA A 321 15.45 -2.20 -7.42
C ALA A 321 16.02 -3.61 -7.25
N ILE A 322 15.47 -4.58 -7.97
CA ILE A 322 15.86 -5.98 -7.87
C ILE A 322 16.39 -6.42 -9.22
N VAL A 323 17.61 -6.95 -9.20
CA VAL A 323 18.33 -7.44 -10.38
C VAL A 323 18.85 -8.84 -10.13
N ARG A 324 19.29 -9.52 -11.18
CA ARG A 324 19.99 -10.80 -11.06
C ARG A 324 21.41 -10.60 -10.53
N THR A 325 21.88 -11.49 -9.66
CA THR A 325 23.25 -11.42 -9.11
C THR A 325 24.34 -11.61 -10.17
N ASN A 326 24.03 -12.28 -11.28
CA ASN A 326 24.95 -12.52 -12.40
C ASN A 326 24.95 -11.40 -13.46
N SER A 327 24.17 -10.33 -13.29
CA SER A 327 24.19 -9.17 -14.17
C SER A 327 25.57 -8.51 -14.19
N SER A 328 26.09 -8.21 -15.40
CA SER A 328 27.35 -7.49 -15.58
C SER A 328 27.29 -6.10 -14.93
N THR A 329 28.40 -5.62 -14.38
CA THR A 329 28.46 -4.30 -13.73
C THR A 329 28.07 -3.13 -14.64
N ASN A 330 28.21 -3.31 -15.96
CA ASN A 330 27.90 -2.28 -16.97
C ASN A 330 26.59 -2.59 -17.73
N SER A 331 25.75 -3.49 -17.23
CA SER A 331 24.48 -3.80 -17.87
C SER A 331 23.46 -2.66 -17.69
N PRO A 332 22.48 -2.52 -18.60
CA PRO A 332 21.43 -1.49 -18.52
C PRO A 332 20.73 -1.41 -17.15
N GLU A 333 20.43 -2.56 -16.55
CA GLU A 333 19.80 -2.63 -15.24
C GLU A 333 20.71 -2.14 -14.11
N ARG A 334 22.02 -2.44 -14.16
CA ARG A 334 22.97 -1.92 -13.16
C ARG A 334 23.16 -0.43 -13.27
N ASN A 335 23.17 0.10 -14.49
CA ASN A 335 23.20 1.54 -14.72
C ASN A 335 21.92 2.22 -14.17
N LEU A 336 20.75 1.60 -14.35
CA LEU A 336 19.51 2.09 -13.73
C LEU A 336 19.58 2.10 -12.21
N VAL A 337 20.12 1.04 -11.61
CA VAL A 337 20.32 1.02 -10.15
C VAL A 337 21.22 2.19 -9.71
N GLN A 338 22.35 2.41 -10.39
CA GLN A 338 23.26 3.52 -10.06
C GLN A 338 22.56 4.88 -10.20
N TYR A 339 21.75 5.06 -11.24
CA TYR A 339 20.91 6.25 -11.40
C TYR A 339 19.94 6.40 -10.22
N LEU A 340 19.20 5.36 -9.86
CA LEU A 340 18.17 5.42 -8.82
C LEU A 340 18.74 5.79 -7.45
N ILE A 341 19.97 5.37 -7.13
CA ILE A 341 20.64 5.73 -5.87
C ILE A 341 21.46 7.03 -5.96
N SER A 342 21.57 7.64 -7.14
CA SER A 342 22.27 8.92 -7.35
C SER A 342 21.46 10.11 -6.80
N PRO A 343 22.08 11.27 -6.57
CA PRO A 343 21.36 12.47 -6.15
C PRO A 343 20.18 12.85 -7.06
N THR A 344 20.34 12.75 -8.38
CA THR A 344 19.27 13.06 -9.35
C THR A 344 18.15 12.03 -9.30
N GLY A 345 18.48 10.73 -9.23
CA GLY A 345 17.48 9.67 -9.09
C GLY A 345 16.70 9.77 -7.77
N GLN A 346 17.38 10.16 -6.69
CA GLN A 346 16.72 10.39 -5.40
C GLN A 346 15.77 11.59 -5.41
N GLN A 347 16.07 12.64 -6.19
CA GLN A 347 15.10 13.73 -6.44
C GLN A 347 13.89 13.23 -7.22
N LEU A 348 14.08 12.41 -8.27
CA LEU A 348 12.97 11.79 -9.00
C LEU A 348 12.09 10.95 -8.07
N ILE A 349 12.68 10.15 -7.19
CA ILE A 349 11.98 9.30 -6.21
C ILE A 349 11.14 10.16 -5.26
N GLU A 350 11.69 11.27 -4.75
CA GLU A 350 10.96 12.21 -3.90
C GLU A 350 9.78 12.86 -4.64
N GLN A 351 9.98 13.32 -5.87
CA GLN A 351 8.91 13.88 -6.71
C GLN A 351 7.85 12.84 -7.10
N SER A 352 8.23 11.56 -7.14
CA SER A 352 7.30 10.44 -7.36
C SER A 352 6.43 10.12 -6.13
N GLY A 353 6.62 10.84 -5.01
CA GLY A 353 5.82 10.70 -3.79
C GLY A 353 6.41 9.77 -2.73
N TYR A 354 7.60 9.23 -2.96
CA TYR A 354 8.28 8.30 -2.03
C TYR A 354 9.27 9.04 -1.13
N ILE A 355 9.78 8.34 -0.11
CA ILE A 355 10.80 8.91 0.79
C ILE A 355 12.18 8.51 0.26
N PRO A 356 13.04 9.46 -0.15
CA PRO A 356 14.39 9.14 -0.63
C PRO A 356 15.26 8.56 0.50
N LEU A 357 16.32 7.85 0.13
CA LEU A 357 17.31 7.25 1.03
C LEU A 357 18.10 8.28 1.84
N ASN A 358 18.40 9.46 1.26
CA ASN A 358 19.32 10.47 1.82
C ASN A 358 18.80 11.89 1.78
#